data_AF-A0A256BK63-F1
#
_entry.id   AF-A0A256BK63-F1
#
_cell.length_a   1.000
_cell.length_b   1.000
_cell.length_c   1.000
_cell.angle_alpha   90.00
_cell.angle_beta   90.00
_cell.angle_gamma   90.00
#
_symmetry.space_group_name_H-M   'P 1'
#
loop_
_entity.id
_entity.type
_entity.pdbx_description
1 polymer ?
#
loop_
_entity_poly.entity_id
_entity_poly.type
_entity_poly.pdbx_seq_one_letter_code
_entity_poly.pdbx_strand_id
1 'polypeptide(L)'
;MTSLKNVLEEIVVVEVQEQIKHLSPAAREAINLSEVAAFALNRLPVLYASTSRGWLQQRKRAHNELQHQIVSAVQQALLGVKRDPLRKSTKIAASKVETPAHILARLQKLLSKSALQWQDVPQAFQEALTLVSHTPEYASLSINDRHRLRDIKGYLHRKESHQHEHRDWHNNIELPNPELTSYILSASYFLTNVLEDLAKQEIKNQLTHMANVLPRKVGIDDVCAYVLNRLPALYATTEQGVIWQTQKAKEQLSSQIESTVIQSLMTLGKTPRRLADPIPLLKFEDECEQAISELRLIFQREDITWRNIAPLAEYAIEHERQGMTYWRQQWRMLGQIYSEMYLRPGDAELSLSHNSEGEVLIVRAHTKEAFGWLADNPKNLGISTLRLFPAVAEIELYGFFLDFSINYTREEMAADGII
;
A
#
# COMPACT_ATOMS: atom_id res chain seq x y z
N MET A 1 3.92 -5.80 -10.01
CA MET A 1 5.28 -6.30 -9.73
C MET A 1 6.25 -5.23 -10.17
N THR A 2 6.86 -4.53 -9.22
CA THR A 2 7.80 -3.44 -9.50
C THR A 2 9.21 -3.99 -9.39
N SER A 3 9.66 -4.67 -10.43
CA SER A 3 11.07 -5.09 -10.62
C SER A 3 12.00 -3.91 -10.93
N LEU A 4 11.60 -2.69 -10.58
CA LEU A 4 12.25 -1.43 -10.92
C LEU A 4 12.35 -0.59 -9.65
N LYS A 5 13.57 -0.15 -9.31
CA LYS A 5 13.81 0.66 -8.11
C LYS A 5 14.87 1.72 -8.34
N ASN A 6 14.62 2.95 -7.87
CA ASN A 6 15.65 3.97 -7.77
C ASN A 6 16.45 3.77 -6.48
N VAL A 7 17.75 3.51 -6.63
CA VAL A 7 18.66 3.27 -5.51
C VAL A 7 18.82 4.50 -4.61
N LEU A 8 18.69 5.71 -5.16
CA LEU A 8 18.88 6.93 -4.37
C LEU A 8 17.78 7.19 -3.35
N GLU A 9 16.59 6.60 -3.50
CA GLU A 9 15.50 6.80 -2.54
C GLU A 9 15.89 6.39 -1.12
N GLU A 10 16.48 5.20 -0.96
CA GLU A 10 16.97 4.71 0.33
C GLU A 10 18.08 5.60 0.89
N ILE A 11 19.08 5.92 0.05
CA ILE A 11 20.29 6.64 0.49
C ILE A 11 19.95 8.06 0.92
N VAL A 12 19.08 8.75 0.15
CA VAL A 12 18.63 10.11 0.50
C VAL A 12 17.82 10.10 1.79
N VAL A 13 16.95 9.11 2.00
CA VAL A 13 16.16 9.02 3.23
C VAL A 13 17.06 8.80 4.45
N VAL A 14 18.04 7.91 4.37
CA VAL A 14 19.01 7.67 5.45
C VAL A 14 19.79 8.95 5.77
N GLU A 15 20.28 9.65 4.74
CA GLU A 15 20.99 10.92 4.91
C GLU A 15 20.10 12.00 5.56
N VAL A 16 18.83 12.11 5.15
CA VAL A 16 17.87 13.03 5.76
C VAL A 16 17.69 12.73 7.25
N GLN A 17 17.55 11.45 7.62
CA GLN A 17 17.42 11.04 9.01
C GLN A 17 18.69 11.37 9.81
N GLU A 18 19.88 11.16 9.24
CA GLU A 18 21.15 11.49 9.88
C GLU A 18 21.31 13.00 10.13
N GLN A 19 21.11 13.83 9.10
CA GLN A 19 21.24 15.28 9.24
C GLN A 19 20.23 15.87 10.24
N ILE A 20 19.02 15.32 10.33
CA ILE A 20 17.97 15.79 11.24
C ILE A 20 18.27 15.46 12.71
N LYS A 21 19.01 14.38 13.00
CA LYS A 21 19.44 14.07 14.37
C LYS A 21 20.26 15.22 14.99
N HIS A 22 20.97 15.98 14.15
CA HIS A 22 21.79 17.11 14.57
C HIS A 22 20.99 18.43 14.77
N LEU A 23 19.70 18.45 14.44
CA LEU A 23 18.84 19.63 14.59
C LEU A 23 18.15 19.70 15.96
N SER A 24 17.78 20.92 16.35
CA SER A 24 17.00 21.18 17.58
C SER A 24 15.62 20.50 17.50
N PRO A 25 15.05 20.03 18.63
CA PRO A 25 13.77 19.30 18.63
C PRO A 25 12.61 20.12 18.02
N ALA A 26 12.58 21.44 18.25
CA ALA A 26 11.58 22.33 17.66
C ALA A 26 11.68 22.39 16.12
N ALA A 27 12.89 22.33 15.57
CA ALA A 27 13.09 22.25 14.13
C ALA A 27 12.70 20.88 13.56
N ARG A 28 12.91 19.79 14.31
CA ARG A 28 12.53 18.44 13.86
C ARG A 28 11.02 18.28 13.70
N GLU A 29 10.24 18.81 14.62
CA GLU A 29 8.77 18.74 14.55
C GLU A 29 8.19 19.59 13.40
N ALA A 30 8.93 20.61 12.93
CA ALA A 30 8.50 21.49 11.85
C ALA A 30 8.79 20.92 10.45
N ILE A 31 9.70 19.96 10.31
CA ILE A 31 10.19 19.46 9.03
C ILE A 31 9.43 18.21 8.60
N ASN A 32 8.85 18.22 7.41
CA ASN A 32 8.27 17.02 6.80
C ASN A 32 9.35 16.24 6.02
N LEU A 33 9.75 15.10 6.56
CA LEU A 33 10.80 14.25 5.99
C LEU A 33 10.53 13.83 4.53
N SER A 34 9.28 13.49 4.22
CA SER A 34 8.89 13.10 2.87
C SER A 34 9.13 14.23 1.86
N GLU A 35 8.80 15.47 2.23
CA GLU A 35 8.99 16.63 1.37
C GLU A 35 10.47 16.95 1.16
N VAL A 36 11.28 16.82 2.21
CA VAL A 36 12.74 16.97 2.12
C VAL A 36 13.34 15.91 1.18
N ALA A 37 12.94 14.64 1.34
CA ALA A 37 13.41 13.57 0.47
C ALA A 37 13.01 13.79 -1.00
N ALA A 38 11.75 14.13 -1.28
CA ALA A 38 11.30 14.44 -2.64
C ALA A 38 12.03 15.64 -3.24
N PHE A 39 12.26 16.68 -2.45
CA PHE A 39 12.96 17.88 -2.90
C PHE A 39 14.43 17.58 -3.23
N ALA A 40 15.11 16.79 -2.41
CA ALA A 40 16.47 16.35 -2.67
C ALA A 40 16.55 15.44 -3.91
N LEU A 41 15.67 14.45 -4.02
CA LEU A 41 15.62 13.52 -5.16
C LEU A 41 15.39 14.24 -6.50
N ASN A 42 14.58 15.30 -6.52
CA ASN A 42 14.34 16.13 -7.71
C ASN A 42 15.57 16.92 -8.21
N ARG A 43 16.65 16.96 -7.43
CA ARG A 43 17.92 17.63 -7.78
C ARG A 43 19.06 16.67 -8.05
N LEU A 44 18.83 15.38 -7.85
CA LEU A 44 19.83 14.34 -8.02
C LEU A 44 19.58 13.56 -9.33
N PRO A 45 20.62 13.01 -9.95
CA PRO A 45 20.44 12.09 -11.07
C PRO A 45 19.72 10.83 -10.57
N VAL A 46 18.73 10.31 -11.31
CA VAL A 46 18.07 9.06 -10.91
C VAL A 46 18.94 7.85 -11.22
N LEU A 47 18.92 6.84 -10.35
CA LEU A 47 19.68 5.60 -10.49
C LEU A 47 18.76 4.39 -10.38
N TYR A 48 17.93 4.20 -11.40
CA TYR A 48 17.09 3.04 -11.54
C TYR A 48 17.88 1.79 -11.92
N ALA A 49 17.53 0.69 -11.29
CA ALA A 49 17.98 -0.65 -11.65
C ALA A 49 16.77 -1.56 -11.88
N SER A 50 16.93 -2.55 -12.76
CA SER A 50 16.00 -3.66 -13.03
C SER A 50 16.57 -5.04 -12.63
N THR A 51 17.84 -5.10 -12.22
CA THR A 51 18.57 -6.34 -11.93
C THR A 51 19.38 -6.22 -10.63
N SER A 52 19.68 -7.35 -9.98
CA SER A 52 20.47 -7.38 -8.75
C SER A 52 21.87 -6.76 -8.92
N ARG A 53 22.56 -7.13 -10.00
CA ARG A 53 23.88 -6.60 -10.34
C ARG A 53 23.83 -5.10 -10.62
N GLY A 54 22.82 -4.64 -11.37
CA GLY A 54 22.60 -3.22 -11.64
C GLY A 54 22.37 -2.45 -10.35
N TRP A 55 21.55 -3.00 -9.45
CA TRP A 55 21.26 -2.39 -8.16
C TRP A 55 22.53 -2.22 -7.30
N LEU A 56 23.35 -3.27 -7.16
CA LEU A 56 24.63 -3.18 -6.44
C LEU A 56 25.60 -2.18 -7.08
N GLN A 57 25.67 -2.16 -8.41
CA GLN A 57 26.52 -1.22 -9.14
C GLN A 57 26.08 0.22 -8.90
N GLN A 58 24.78 0.51 -8.96
CA GLN A 58 24.25 1.85 -8.69
C GLN A 58 24.44 2.27 -7.23
N ARG A 59 24.36 1.34 -6.26
CA ARG A 59 24.69 1.62 -4.86
C ARG A 59 26.16 2.03 -4.71
N LYS A 60 27.08 1.28 -5.31
CA LYS A 60 28.51 1.62 -5.32
C LYS A 60 28.76 2.98 -5.95
N ARG A 61 28.08 3.27 -7.07
CA ARG A 61 28.17 4.56 -7.75
C ARG A 61 27.67 5.71 -6.85
N ALA A 62 26.52 5.52 -6.21
CA ALA A 62 25.96 6.53 -5.31
C ALA A 62 26.92 6.85 -4.15
N HIS A 63 27.53 5.83 -3.56
CA HIS A 63 28.49 6.01 -2.47
C HIS A 63 29.81 6.64 -2.93
N ASN A 64 30.37 6.19 -4.06
CA ASN A 64 31.70 6.63 -4.48
C ASN A 64 31.68 7.98 -5.22
N GLU A 65 30.66 8.26 -6.03
CA GLU A 65 30.63 9.42 -6.94
C GLU A 65 29.66 10.52 -6.49
N LEU A 66 28.53 10.14 -5.86
CA LEU A 66 27.42 11.07 -5.62
C LEU A 66 27.26 11.45 -4.15
N GLN A 67 28.03 10.89 -3.22
CA GLN A 67 27.86 11.13 -1.78
C GLN A 67 27.87 12.63 -1.45
N HIS A 68 28.85 13.40 -1.95
CA HIS A 68 28.90 14.84 -1.73
C HIS A 68 27.70 15.59 -2.31
N GLN A 69 27.19 15.15 -3.47
CA GLN A 69 26.00 15.75 -4.08
C GLN A 69 24.74 15.44 -3.28
N ILE A 70 24.63 14.22 -2.75
CA ILE A 70 23.51 13.78 -1.91
C ILE A 70 23.48 14.61 -0.62
N VAL A 71 24.60 14.70 0.09
CA VAL A 71 24.71 15.50 1.32
C VAL A 71 24.31 16.96 1.08
N SER A 72 24.83 17.56 0.01
CA SER A 72 24.52 18.95 -0.37
C SER A 72 23.05 19.14 -0.75
N ALA A 73 22.48 18.22 -1.53
CA ALA A 73 21.08 18.27 -1.95
C ALA A 73 20.13 18.15 -0.74
N VAL A 74 20.45 17.25 0.20
CA VAL A 74 19.68 17.10 1.45
C VAL A 74 19.80 18.35 2.33
N GLN A 75 21.00 18.92 2.46
CA GLN A 75 21.19 20.15 3.23
C GLN A 75 20.39 21.31 2.63
N GLN A 76 20.41 21.47 1.30
CA GLN A 76 19.58 22.46 0.62
C GLN A 76 18.08 22.18 0.77
N ALA A 77 17.68 20.91 0.78
CA ALA A 77 16.29 20.51 1.01
C ALA A 77 15.82 20.88 2.42
N LEU A 78 16.64 20.62 3.45
CA LEU A 78 16.34 21.00 4.83
C LEU A 78 16.19 22.51 5.01
N LEU A 79 16.97 23.31 4.27
CA LEU A 79 16.86 24.77 4.30
C LEU A 79 15.67 25.30 3.49
N GLY A 80 15.34 24.64 2.38
CA GLY A 80 14.30 25.06 1.45
C GLY A 80 12.88 24.63 1.84
N VAL A 81 12.74 23.48 2.51
CA VAL A 81 11.46 22.96 3.00
C VAL A 81 11.13 23.67 4.31
N LYS A 82 10.51 24.84 4.19
CA LYS A 82 9.85 25.52 5.32
C LYS A 82 8.38 25.13 5.33
N ARG A 83 7.83 24.94 6.53
CA ARG A 83 6.40 24.77 6.73
C ARG A 83 5.68 26.03 6.26
N ASP A 84 5.01 25.96 5.12
CA ASP A 84 4.05 26.99 4.74
C ASP A 84 2.78 26.76 5.57
N PRO A 85 2.44 27.64 6.54
CA PRO A 85 1.27 27.45 7.39
C PRO A 85 -0.05 27.51 6.60
N LEU A 86 -0.02 28.05 5.38
CA LEU A 86 -1.17 28.13 4.46
C LEU A 86 -1.27 26.92 3.53
N ARG A 87 -0.22 26.09 3.42
CA ARG A 87 -0.20 24.93 2.53
C ARG A 87 -0.83 23.75 3.27
N LYS A 88 -2.09 23.45 2.97
CA LYS A 88 -2.71 22.19 3.40
C LYS A 88 -1.98 21.05 2.67
N SER A 89 -1.10 20.36 3.39
CA SER A 89 -0.40 19.18 2.89
C SER A 89 -1.41 18.03 2.79
N THR A 90 -2.14 17.96 1.68
CA THR A 90 -2.94 16.78 1.36
C THR A 90 -1.96 15.71 0.89
N LYS A 91 -1.61 14.80 1.80
CA LYS A 91 -0.81 13.61 1.49
C LYS A 91 -1.48 12.84 0.35
N ILE A 92 -0.68 12.17 -0.49
CA ILE A 92 -1.24 11.32 -1.54
C ILE A 92 -2.17 10.28 -0.90
N ALA A 93 -3.38 10.11 -1.45
CA ALA A 93 -4.29 9.08 -0.96
C ALA A 93 -3.57 7.73 -0.93
N ALA A 94 -3.60 7.06 0.22
CA ALA A 94 -2.86 5.81 0.45
C ALA A 94 -3.16 4.77 -0.64
N SER A 95 -4.40 4.73 -1.14
CA SER A 95 -4.83 3.85 -2.25
C SER A 95 -4.07 3.99 -3.57
N LYS A 96 -3.41 5.13 -3.84
CA LYS A 96 -2.61 5.35 -5.07
C LYS A 96 -1.14 4.95 -4.93
N VAL A 97 -0.62 4.83 -3.71
CA VAL A 97 0.81 4.59 -3.43
C VAL A 97 1.04 3.30 -2.65
N GLU A 98 -0.02 2.70 -2.10
CA GLU A 98 0.02 1.44 -1.36
C GLU A 98 0.70 0.34 -2.17
N THR A 99 1.93 0.03 -1.77
CA THR A 99 2.65 -1.18 -2.14
C THR A 99 2.59 -2.18 -0.99
N PRO A 100 2.83 -3.48 -1.23
CA PRO A 100 2.90 -4.45 -0.16
C PRO A 100 3.85 -4.02 0.98
N ALA A 101 4.97 -3.36 0.67
CA ALA A 101 5.87 -2.80 1.67
C ALA A 101 5.20 -1.81 2.66
N HIS A 102 4.24 -1.00 2.20
CA HIS A 102 3.48 -0.09 3.08
C HIS A 102 2.64 -0.85 4.08
N ILE A 103 2.02 -1.95 3.62
CA ILE A 103 1.18 -2.79 4.45
C ILE A 103 2.03 -3.57 5.46
N LEU A 104 3.18 -4.11 5.05
CA LEU A 104 4.12 -4.73 5.98
C LEU A 104 4.55 -3.75 7.07
N ALA A 105 4.87 -2.50 6.72
CA ALA A 105 5.22 -1.47 7.69
C ALA A 105 4.07 -1.16 8.67
N ARG A 106 2.82 -1.17 8.19
CA ARG A 106 1.63 -1.02 9.05
C ARG A 106 1.45 -2.23 9.96
N LEU A 107 1.62 -3.45 9.45
CA LEU A 107 1.54 -4.69 10.22
C LEU A 107 2.65 -4.77 11.29
N GLN A 108 3.87 -4.33 10.98
CA GLN A 108 4.97 -4.24 11.96
C GLN A 108 4.60 -3.37 13.16
N LYS A 109 3.98 -2.21 12.90
CA LYS A 109 3.50 -1.30 13.96
C LYS A 109 2.37 -1.95 14.76
N LEU A 110 1.39 -2.51 14.07
CA LEU A 110 0.20 -3.13 14.67
C LEU A 110 0.56 -4.33 15.56
N LEU A 111 1.47 -5.19 15.09
CA LEU A 111 1.94 -6.37 15.83
C LEU A 111 3.08 -6.06 16.80
N SER A 112 3.52 -4.79 16.89
CA SER A 112 4.67 -4.35 17.70
C SER A 112 5.95 -5.15 17.46
N LYS A 113 6.13 -5.67 16.24
CA LYS A 113 7.32 -6.42 15.81
C LYS A 113 8.04 -5.66 14.71
N SER A 114 9.11 -4.98 15.08
CA SER A 114 9.82 -4.06 14.18
C SER A 114 10.66 -4.75 13.10
N ALA A 115 11.02 -6.02 13.28
CA ALA A 115 11.82 -6.81 12.32
C ALA A 115 10.99 -7.85 11.54
N LEU A 116 9.66 -7.70 11.49
CA LEU A 116 8.76 -8.67 10.88
C LEU A 116 9.00 -8.75 9.36
N GLN A 117 9.26 -9.95 8.84
CA GLN A 117 9.24 -10.24 7.41
C GLN A 117 7.87 -10.78 6.99
N TRP A 118 7.59 -10.80 5.69
CA TRP A 118 6.33 -11.33 5.18
C TRP A 118 6.11 -12.79 5.59
N GLN A 119 7.16 -13.61 5.56
CA GLN A 119 7.12 -15.02 5.98
C GLN A 119 6.65 -15.19 7.45
N ASP A 120 6.96 -14.23 8.31
CA ASP A 120 6.61 -14.29 9.73
C ASP A 120 5.21 -13.75 10.03
N VAL A 121 4.57 -13.06 9.07
CA VAL A 121 3.27 -12.40 9.27
C VAL A 121 2.19 -13.39 9.75
N PRO A 122 2.01 -14.58 9.14
CA PRO A 122 0.96 -15.50 9.56
C PRO A 122 1.13 -15.96 11.01
N GLN A 123 2.37 -16.33 11.39
CA GLN A 123 2.68 -16.74 12.76
C GLN A 123 2.54 -15.57 13.74
N ALA A 124 3.08 -14.39 13.40
CA ALA A 124 2.99 -13.22 14.27
C ALA A 124 1.54 -12.75 14.49
N PHE A 125 0.68 -12.89 13.48
CA PHE A 125 -0.75 -12.62 13.61
C PHE A 125 -1.41 -13.58 14.61
N GLN A 126 -1.16 -14.88 14.47
CA GLN A 126 -1.68 -15.88 15.41
C GLN A 126 -1.19 -15.63 16.84
N GLU A 127 0.10 -15.36 17.01
CA GLU A 127 0.69 -15.01 18.30
C GLU A 127 0.02 -13.76 18.90
N ALA A 128 -0.21 -12.71 18.11
CA ALA A 128 -0.90 -11.52 18.59
C ALA A 128 -2.32 -11.82 19.08
N LEU A 129 -3.09 -12.66 18.37
CA LEU A 129 -4.41 -13.08 18.84
C LEU A 129 -4.32 -13.89 20.14
N THR A 130 -3.35 -14.79 20.27
CA THR A 130 -3.17 -15.58 21.50
C THR A 130 -2.77 -14.70 22.69
N LEU A 131 -1.85 -13.76 22.50
CA LEU A 131 -1.43 -12.83 23.54
C LEU A 131 -2.60 -11.96 24.03
N VAL A 132 -3.41 -11.46 23.10
CA VAL A 132 -4.62 -10.69 23.42
C VAL A 132 -5.63 -11.54 24.21
N SER A 133 -5.81 -12.80 23.83
CA SER A 133 -6.71 -13.71 24.56
C SER A 133 -6.26 -14.01 26.00
N HIS A 134 -4.96 -13.87 26.28
CA HIS A 134 -4.37 -14.17 27.59
C HIS A 134 -4.12 -12.93 28.46
N THR A 135 -4.36 -11.70 27.96
CA THR A 135 -4.25 -10.47 28.76
C THR A 135 -5.35 -10.42 29.85
N PRO A 136 -5.00 -10.49 31.14
CA PRO A 136 -5.96 -10.63 32.24
C PRO A 136 -6.70 -9.34 32.61
N GLU A 137 -6.42 -8.20 31.98
CA GLU A 137 -7.05 -6.91 32.28
C GLU A 137 -8.56 -6.86 31.98
N TYR A 138 -9.09 -7.77 31.15
CA TYR A 138 -10.51 -7.80 30.77
C TYR A 138 -11.23 -9.11 31.11
N ALA A 139 -10.51 -10.18 31.45
CA ALA A 139 -11.09 -11.50 31.67
C ALA A 139 -12.08 -11.56 32.85
N SER A 140 -11.95 -10.66 33.84
CA SER A 140 -12.77 -10.63 35.06
C SER A 140 -13.90 -9.59 35.07
N LEU A 141 -14.01 -8.74 34.04
CA LEU A 141 -15.01 -7.67 34.00
C LEU A 141 -16.28 -8.10 33.26
N SER A 142 -17.44 -7.79 33.82
CA SER A 142 -18.75 -7.97 33.18
C SER A 142 -18.85 -7.15 31.90
N ILE A 143 -19.59 -7.64 30.90
CA ILE A 143 -19.82 -6.98 29.60
C ILE A 143 -20.26 -5.51 29.76
N ASN A 144 -21.10 -5.23 30.76
CA ASN A 144 -21.58 -3.87 31.04
C ASN A 144 -20.49 -2.95 31.63
N ASP A 145 -19.56 -3.50 32.41
CA ASP A 145 -18.45 -2.73 32.99
C ASP A 145 -17.40 -2.42 31.91
N ARG A 146 -17.23 -3.32 30.94
CA ARG A 146 -16.38 -3.10 29.75
C ARG A 146 -16.90 -1.95 28.88
N HIS A 147 -18.21 -1.86 28.65
CA HIS A 147 -18.81 -0.74 27.91
C HIS A 147 -18.65 0.60 28.64
N ARG A 148 -18.85 0.64 29.97
CA ARG A 148 -18.66 1.86 30.77
C ARG A 148 -17.20 2.32 30.78
N LEU A 149 -16.25 1.41 30.91
CA LEU A 149 -14.82 1.74 30.82
C LEU A 149 -14.44 2.24 29.42
N ARG A 150 -15.12 1.77 28.38
CA ARG A 150 -14.96 2.26 27.00
C ARG A 150 -15.51 3.66 26.81
N ASP A 151 -16.66 3.99 27.38
CA ASP A 151 -17.19 5.35 27.33
C ASP A 151 -16.23 6.30 28.05
N ILE A 152 -15.76 5.91 29.24
CA ILE A 152 -14.80 6.70 30.02
C ILE A 152 -13.46 6.87 29.27
N LYS A 153 -12.92 5.80 28.65
CA LYS A 153 -11.72 5.89 27.81
C LYS A 153 -11.96 6.67 26.52
N GLY A 154 -13.13 6.57 25.92
CA GLY A 154 -13.54 7.35 24.74
C GLY A 154 -13.62 8.84 25.04
N TYR A 155 -14.09 9.20 26.24
CA TYR A 155 -14.06 10.58 26.74
C TYR A 155 -12.63 11.07 27.06
N LEU A 156 -11.73 10.19 27.50
CA LEU A 156 -10.31 10.53 27.69
C LEU A 156 -9.56 10.66 26.36
N HIS A 157 -9.78 9.76 25.40
CA HIS A 157 -9.17 9.82 24.08
C HIS A 157 -9.71 10.97 23.22
N ARG A 158 -10.98 11.39 23.37
CA ARG A 158 -11.48 12.63 22.74
C ARG A 158 -10.78 13.89 23.25
N LYS A 159 -10.16 13.83 24.43
CA LYS A 159 -9.37 14.92 25.00
C LYS A 159 -7.90 14.86 24.55
N GLU A 160 -7.39 13.68 24.20
CA GLU A 160 -6.04 13.48 23.63
C GLU A 160 -5.99 13.59 22.10
N SER A 161 -7.10 13.43 21.38
CA SER A 161 -7.18 13.51 19.92
C SER A 161 -6.93 14.90 19.32
N HIS A 162 -6.72 15.93 20.15
CA HIS A 162 -6.21 17.23 19.71
C HIS A 162 -4.71 17.46 20.00
N GLN A 163 -4.00 16.47 20.54
CA GLN A 163 -2.57 16.59 20.86
C GLN A 163 -1.68 15.49 20.26
N HIS A 164 -2.22 14.49 19.56
CA HIS A 164 -1.45 13.33 19.08
C HIS A 164 -1.31 13.18 17.56
N GLU A 165 -1.75 14.15 16.76
CA GLU A 165 -1.47 14.13 15.31
C GLU A 165 0.01 14.42 14.94
N HIS A 166 0.92 14.51 15.91
CA HIS A 166 2.26 15.07 15.67
C HIS A 166 3.49 14.34 16.21
N ARG A 167 3.40 13.12 16.76
CA ARG A 167 4.56 12.51 17.46
C ARG A 167 5.18 11.22 16.91
N ASP A 168 4.65 10.60 15.86
CA ASP A 168 5.09 9.22 15.53
C ASP A 168 5.97 9.11 14.29
N TRP A 169 7.09 9.84 14.26
CA TRP A 169 8.10 9.69 13.19
C TRP A 169 9.52 9.42 13.69
N HIS A 170 9.70 9.08 14.96
CA HIS A 170 11.01 8.74 15.52
C HIS A 170 10.98 7.40 16.21
N ASN A 171 10.92 6.32 15.42
CA ASN A 171 11.47 5.04 15.86
C ASN A 171 12.59 4.68 14.88
N ASN A 172 13.83 4.96 15.28
CA ASN A 172 15.02 4.36 14.68
C ASN A 172 14.90 2.85 14.91
N ILE A 173 14.42 2.13 13.91
CA ILE A 173 14.44 0.68 13.89
C ILE A 173 15.66 0.32 13.03
N GLU A 174 16.75 -0.06 13.69
CA GLU A 174 17.83 -0.79 13.03
C GLU A 174 17.26 -2.16 12.64
N LEU A 175 16.71 -2.24 11.42
CA LEU A 175 16.26 -3.47 10.79
C LEU A 175 17.49 -4.33 10.47
N PRO A 176 17.50 -5.64 10.81
CA PRO A 176 18.67 -6.50 10.67
C PRO A 176 19.07 -6.86 9.22
N ASN A 177 18.35 -6.38 8.19
CA ASN A 177 18.65 -6.66 6.78
C ASN A 177 18.55 -5.39 5.91
N PRO A 178 19.64 -4.92 5.28
CA PRO A 178 19.63 -3.70 4.46
C PRO A 178 18.67 -3.78 3.26
N GLU A 179 18.36 -4.98 2.76
CA GLU A 179 17.39 -5.17 1.67
C GLU A 179 15.96 -4.93 2.15
N LEU A 180 15.61 -5.43 3.33
CA LEU A 180 14.31 -5.20 3.98
C LEU A 180 14.14 -3.72 4.35
N THR A 181 15.21 -3.09 4.82
CA THR A 181 15.27 -1.66 5.11
C THR A 181 14.95 -0.84 3.85
N SER A 182 15.56 -1.17 2.70
CA SER A 182 15.28 -0.54 1.40
C SER A 182 13.81 -0.71 0.97
N TYR A 183 13.27 -1.91 1.16
CA TYR A 183 11.89 -2.26 0.85
C TYR A 183 10.90 -1.40 1.67
N ILE A 184 11.08 -1.35 2.99
CA ILE A 184 10.17 -0.67 3.92
C ILE A 184 10.34 0.85 3.91
N LEU A 185 11.58 1.36 3.88
CA LEU A 185 11.85 2.79 3.99
C LEU A 185 11.10 3.56 2.91
N SER A 186 11.24 3.17 1.65
CA SER A 186 10.58 3.87 0.55
C SER A 186 9.06 3.93 0.68
N ALA A 187 8.46 2.89 1.25
CA ALA A 187 7.03 2.84 1.53
C ALA A 187 6.62 3.76 2.70
N SER A 188 7.47 3.96 3.70
CA SER A 188 7.13 4.84 4.82
C SER A 188 7.01 6.32 4.44
N TYR A 189 7.66 6.77 3.35
CA TYR A 189 7.72 8.19 2.96
C TYR A 189 6.71 8.63 1.89
N PHE A 190 5.87 7.74 1.34
CA PHE A 190 4.88 8.05 0.29
C PHE A 190 5.47 8.85 -0.88
N LEU A 191 6.66 8.44 -1.34
CA LEU A 191 7.36 9.07 -2.45
C LEU A 191 6.95 8.37 -3.75
N THR A 192 6.55 9.14 -4.75
CA THR A 192 6.24 8.59 -6.08
C THR A 192 6.88 9.44 -7.16
N ASN A 193 7.65 8.80 -8.05
CA ASN A 193 8.15 9.45 -9.26
C ASN A 193 7.10 9.35 -10.36
N VAL A 194 6.55 10.49 -10.76
CA VAL A 194 5.46 10.59 -11.74
C VAL A 194 5.86 10.05 -13.11
N LEU A 195 7.15 10.11 -13.45
CA LEU A 195 7.63 9.61 -14.74
C LEU A 195 7.58 8.09 -14.86
N GLU A 196 7.54 7.33 -13.76
CA GLU A 196 7.49 5.87 -13.83
C GLU A 196 6.24 5.39 -14.54
N ASP A 197 5.08 5.93 -14.20
CA ASP A 197 3.80 5.51 -14.78
C ASP A 197 3.66 5.99 -16.22
N LEU A 198 4.08 7.23 -16.50
CA LEU A 198 4.07 7.78 -17.86
C LEU A 198 5.01 6.99 -18.79
N ALA A 199 6.21 6.66 -18.33
CA ALA A 199 7.15 5.85 -19.10
C ALA A 199 6.61 4.43 -19.32
N LYS A 200 6.05 3.77 -18.29
CA LYS A 200 5.44 2.44 -18.42
C LYS A 200 4.28 2.42 -19.43
N GLN A 201 3.42 3.45 -19.42
CA GLN A 201 2.32 3.59 -20.38
C GLN A 201 2.86 3.75 -21.80
N GLU A 202 3.81 4.66 -21.99
CA GLU A 202 4.39 4.90 -23.32
C GLU A 202 5.13 3.69 -23.87
N ILE A 203 5.90 2.98 -23.03
CA ILE A 203 6.58 1.75 -23.43
C ILE A 203 5.57 0.67 -23.86
N LYS A 204 4.44 0.53 -23.14
CA LYS A 204 3.38 -0.41 -23.55
C LYS A 204 2.80 -0.03 -24.89
N ASN A 205 2.48 1.26 -25.10
CA ASN A 205 1.95 1.75 -26.37
C ASN A 205 2.94 1.47 -27.52
N GLN A 206 4.20 1.89 -27.37
CA GLN A 206 5.22 1.70 -28.40
C GLN A 206 5.55 0.23 -28.66
N LEU A 207 5.53 -0.64 -27.65
CA LEU A 207 5.71 -2.08 -27.84
C LEU A 207 4.59 -2.70 -28.69
N THR A 208 3.34 -2.22 -28.58
CA THR A 208 2.26 -2.73 -29.45
C THR A 208 2.49 -2.34 -30.92
N HIS A 209 3.01 -1.12 -31.18
CA HIS A 209 3.29 -0.65 -32.54
C HIS A 209 4.59 -1.24 -33.13
N MET A 210 5.62 -1.43 -32.30
CA MET A 210 6.96 -1.85 -32.72
C MET A 210 7.22 -3.36 -32.55
N ALA A 211 6.24 -4.15 -32.09
CA ALA A 211 6.39 -5.59 -31.86
C ALA A 211 6.99 -6.33 -33.06
N ASN A 212 6.63 -5.92 -34.28
CA ASN A 212 7.09 -6.54 -35.53
C ASN A 212 8.44 -6.01 -36.03
N VAL A 213 8.88 -4.85 -35.54
CA VAL A 213 10.13 -4.17 -35.97
C VAL A 213 11.31 -4.59 -35.10
N LEU A 214 11.04 -4.96 -33.85
CA LEU A 214 12.09 -5.33 -32.91
C LEU A 214 12.66 -6.71 -33.25
N PRO A 215 13.99 -6.85 -33.35
CA PRO A 215 14.62 -8.13 -33.62
C PRO A 215 14.45 -9.14 -32.47
N ARG A 216 14.10 -8.67 -31.27
CA ARG A 216 13.96 -9.47 -30.04
C ARG A 216 12.91 -8.87 -29.11
N LYS A 217 12.30 -9.74 -28.29
CA LYS A 217 11.41 -9.34 -27.20
C LYS A 217 12.22 -8.69 -26.07
N VAL A 218 11.91 -7.42 -25.78
CA VAL A 218 12.56 -6.64 -24.72
C VAL A 218 11.67 -6.63 -23.47
N GLY A 219 12.27 -6.72 -22.28
CA GLY A 219 11.55 -6.59 -21.02
C GLY A 219 11.16 -5.13 -20.74
N ILE A 220 9.91 -4.89 -20.33
CA ILE A 220 9.40 -3.54 -20.05
C ILE A 220 10.25 -2.85 -18.98
N ASP A 221 10.67 -3.59 -17.96
CA ASP A 221 11.37 -3.03 -16.81
C ASP A 221 12.80 -2.58 -17.14
N ASP A 222 13.48 -3.31 -18.03
CA ASP A 222 14.81 -2.93 -18.52
C ASP A 222 14.74 -1.66 -19.35
N VAL A 223 13.69 -1.52 -20.16
CA VAL A 223 13.39 -0.32 -20.95
C VAL A 223 13.07 0.85 -20.01
N CYS A 224 12.21 0.64 -19.01
CA CYS A 224 11.90 1.64 -17.99
C CYS A 224 13.16 2.13 -17.27
N ALA A 225 14.01 1.22 -16.78
CA ALA A 225 15.25 1.59 -16.10
C ALA A 225 16.17 2.40 -17.02
N TYR A 226 16.27 2.01 -18.30
CA TYR A 226 17.08 2.72 -19.29
C TYR A 226 16.55 4.13 -19.58
N VAL A 227 15.23 4.27 -19.73
CA VAL A 227 14.54 5.54 -20.03
C VAL A 227 14.62 6.49 -18.84
N LEU A 228 14.21 6.04 -17.65
CA LEU A 228 14.17 6.89 -16.46
C LEU A 228 15.56 7.41 -16.10
N ASN A 229 16.62 6.61 -16.25
CA ASN A 229 18.02 7.05 -16.04
C ASN A 229 18.49 8.16 -16.99
N ARG A 230 17.70 8.56 -17.98
CA ARG A 230 17.99 9.66 -18.93
C ARG A 230 17.03 10.83 -18.81
N LEU A 231 16.03 10.72 -17.94
CA LEU A 231 15.04 11.74 -17.70
C LEU A 231 15.27 12.39 -16.33
N PRO A 232 14.84 13.66 -16.14
CA PRO A 232 14.89 14.31 -14.84
C PRO A 232 13.94 13.60 -13.85
N ALA A 233 14.30 13.56 -12.56
CA ALA A 233 13.41 13.02 -11.53
C ALA A 233 12.22 13.96 -11.28
N LEU A 234 11.00 13.42 -11.17
CA LEU A 234 9.80 14.18 -10.80
C LEU A 234 9.04 13.49 -9.66
N TYR A 235 9.64 13.53 -8.48
CA TYR A 235 9.04 13.08 -7.23
C TYR A 235 8.01 14.06 -6.70
N ALA A 236 6.91 13.50 -6.20
CA ALA A 236 5.86 14.21 -5.50
C ALA A 236 5.43 13.43 -4.24
N THR A 237 4.96 14.18 -3.23
CA THR A 237 4.45 13.68 -1.93
C THR A 237 3.00 14.05 -1.68
N THR A 238 2.42 14.90 -2.53
CA THR A 238 1.05 15.42 -2.40
C THR A 238 0.28 15.13 -3.68
N GLU A 239 -1.04 14.96 -3.58
CA GLU A 239 -1.87 14.70 -4.77
C GLU A 239 -1.79 15.83 -5.80
N GLN A 240 -1.85 17.08 -5.33
CA GLN A 240 -1.69 18.25 -6.18
C GLN A 240 -0.30 18.27 -6.84
N GLY A 241 0.73 17.87 -6.11
CA GLY A 241 2.08 17.73 -6.65
C GLY A 241 2.15 16.68 -7.75
N VAL A 242 1.50 15.52 -7.59
CA VAL A 242 1.41 14.49 -8.63
C VAL A 242 0.72 15.04 -9.88
N ILE A 243 -0.43 15.71 -9.73
CA ILE A 243 -1.17 16.30 -10.86
C ILE A 243 -0.30 17.33 -11.60
N TRP A 244 0.32 18.25 -10.85
CA TRP A 244 1.16 19.31 -11.43
C TRP A 244 2.39 18.74 -12.14
N GLN A 245 3.10 17.80 -11.52
CA GLN A 245 4.26 17.14 -12.15
C GLN A 245 3.85 16.33 -13.38
N THR A 246 2.66 15.72 -13.36
CA THR A 246 2.13 14.97 -14.51
C THR A 246 1.84 15.91 -15.68
N GLN A 247 1.19 17.04 -15.40
CA GLN A 247 0.91 18.05 -16.41
C GLN A 247 2.21 18.62 -16.99
N LYS A 248 3.15 18.99 -16.13
CA LYS A 248 4.47 19.46 -16.53
C LYS A 248 5.22 18.45 -17.41
N ALA A 249 5.20 17.17 -17.04
CA ALA A 249 5.82 16.12 -17.84
C ALA A 249 5.17 15.97 -19.22
N LYS A 250 3.83 16.07 -19.31
CA LYS A 250 3.09 16.00 -20.58
C LYS A 250 3.40 17.20 -21.48
N GLU A 251 3.47 18.40 -20.91
CA GLU A 251 3.71 19.63 -21.67
C GLU A 251 5.16 19.77 -22.13
N GLN A 252 6.13 19.45 -21.26
CA GLN A 252 7.54 19.77 -21.50
C GLN A 252 8.40 18.56 -21.91
N LEU A 253 8.03 17.35 -21.50
CA LEU A 253 8.88 16.16 -21.64
C LEU A 253 8.28 15.08 -22.54
N SER A 254 7.06 15.23 -23.07
CA SER A 254 6.39 14.20 -23.88
C SER A 254 7.22 13.72 -25.07
N SER A 255 7.71 14.65 -25.89
CA SER A 255 8.57 14.32 -27.06
C SER A 255 9.91 13.69 -26.64
N GLN A 256 10.48 14.13 -25.52
CA GLN A 256 11.71 13.55 -24.98
C GLN A 256 11.48 12.13 -24.46
N ILE A 257 10.35 11.88 -23.78
CA ILE A 257 9.97 10.55 -23.30
C ILE A 257 9.80 9.61 -24.50
N GLU A 258 9.04 10.02 -25.52
CA GLU A 258 8.80 9.19 -26.71
C GLU A 258 10.13 8.85 -27.43
N SER A 259 10.95 9.85 -27.72
CA SER A 259 12.23 9.65 -28.40
C SER A 259 13.20 8.77 -27.60
N THR A 260 13.28 8.96 -26.28
CA THR A 260 14.12 8.13 -25.41
C THR A 260 13.59 6.69 -25.30
N VAL A 261 12.28 6.49 -25.27
CA VAL A 261 11.63 5.17 -25.31
C VAL A 261 11.98 4.46 -26.62
N ILE A 262 11.78 5.09 -27.78
CA ILE A 262 12.12 4.50 -29.08
C ILE A 262 13.62 4.15 -29.15
N GLN A 263 14.50 5.07 -28.74
CA GLN A 263 15.93 4.82 -28.71
C GLN A 263 16.28 3.63 -27.80
N SER A 264 15.64 3.53 -26.63
CA SER A 264 15.87 2.46 -25.66
C SER A 264 15.43 1.09 -26.19
N LEU A 265 14.26 1.02 -26.84
CA LEU A 265 13.76 -0.19 -27.47
C LEU A 265 14.71 -0.67 -28.58
N MET A 266 15.17 0.25 -29.44
CA MET A 266 16.11 -0.06 -30.51
C MET A 266 17.48 -0.50 -29.99
N THR A 267 17.95 0.12 -28.91
CA THR A 267 19.25 -0.20 -28.29
C THR A 267 19.19 -1.56 -27.61
N LEU A 268 18.20 -1.78 -26.75
CA LEU A 268 18.02 -3.01 -25.99
C LEU A 268 17.64 -4.19 -26.87
N GLY A 269 16.89 -3.96 -27.96
CA GLY A 269 16.58 -4.98 -28.96
C GLY A 269 17.82 -5.51 -29.68
N LYS A 270 18.84 -4.66 -29.90
CA LYS A 270 20.11 -5.04 -30.55
C LYS A 270 21.07 -5.74 -29.59
N THR A 271 21.03 -5.40 -28.30
CA THR A 271 21.94 -6.00 -27.31
C THR A 271 21.53 -7.43 -26.93
N PRO A 272 22.48 -8.37 -26.76
CA PRO A 272 22.15 -9.69 -26.26
C PRO A 272 21.64 -9.63 -24.83
N ARG A 273 20.51 -10.31 -24.58
CA ARG A 273 19.93 -10.42 -23.25
C ARG A 273 20.91 -11.20 -22.38
N ARG A 274 21.46 -10.55 -21.36
CA ARG A 274 22.23 -11.23 -20.32
C ARG A 274 21.23 -11.79 -19.33
N LEU A 275 21.32 -13.09 -19.04
CA LEU A 275 20.62 -13.67 -17.90
C LEU A 275 21.13 -12.94 -16.66
N ALA A 276 20.27 -12.13 -16.07
CA ALA A 276 20.58 -11.35 -14.89
C ALA A 276 19.48 -11.64 -13.87
N ASP A 277 19.89 -11.88 -12.63
CA ASP A 277 18.95 -12.16 -11.57
C ASP A 277 18.08 -10.92 -11.33
N PRO A 278 16.78 -11.12 -11.02
CA PRO A 278 15.89 -10.02 -10.67
C PRO A 278 16.41 -9.28 -9.43
N ILE A 279 15.90 -8.07 -9.23
CA ILE A 279 16.24 -7.30 -8.03
C ILE A 279 15.89 -8.12 -6.77
N PRO A 280 16.74 -8.12 -5.72
CA PRO A 280 16.48 -8.85 -4.47
C PRO A 280 15.10 -8.55 -3.84
N LEU A 281 14.59 -7.33 -4.07
CA LEU A 281 13.28 -6.85 -3.64
C LEU A 281 12.10 -7.73 -4.10
N LEU A 282 12.26 -8.44 -5.22
CA LEU A 282 11.23 -9.35 -5.75
C LEU A 282 10.96 -10.53 -4.82
N LYS A 283 11.97 -10.97 -4.05
CA LYS A 283 11.80 -12.03 -3.04
C LYS A 283 10.75 -11.67 -2.00
N PHE A 284 10.67 -10.39 -1.60
CA PHE A 284 9.66 -9.94 -0.65
C PHE A 284 8.25 -9.90 -1.26
N GLU A 285 8.12 -9.75 -2.58
CA GLU A 285 6.83 -9.90 -3.26
C GLU A 285 6.39 -11.38 -3.24
N ASP A 286 7.29 -12.30 -3.53
CA ASP A 286 7.02 -13.75 -3.47
C ASP A 286 6.64 -14.20 -2.05
N GLU A 287 7.38 -13.72 -1.03
CA GLU A 287 7.07 -13.96 0.38
C GLU A 287 5.71 -13.38 0.77
N CYS A 288 5.34 -12.21 0.25
CA CYS A 288 4.02 -11.64 0.47
C CYS A 288 2.92 -12.55 -0.11
N GLU A 289 3.09 -13.07 -1.33
CA GLU A 289 2.12 -13.97 -1.95
C GLU A 289 1.97 -15.28 -1.15
N GLN A 290 3.09 -15.83 -0.67
CA GLN A 290 3.09 -17.01 0.21
C GLN A 290 2.36 -16.73 1.53
N ALA A 291 2.71 -15.63 2.22
CA ALA A 291 2.10 -15.23 3.47
C ALA A 291 0.58 -15.00 3.34
N ILE A 292 0.15 -14.34 2.27
CA ILE A 292 -1.28 -14.14 1.98
C ILE A 292 -1.96 -15.49 1.71
N SER A 293 -1.32 -16.40 0.99
CA SER A 293 -1.87 -17.75 0.73
C SER A 293 -2.04 -18.54 2.03
N GLU A 294 -1.07 -18.48 2.94
CA GLU A 294 -1.17 -19.09 4.27
C GLU A 294 -2.28 -18.46 5.11
N LEU A 295 -2.40 -17.13 5.11
CA LEU A 295 -3.46 -16.42 5.82
C LEU A 295 -4.86 -16.79 5.31
N ARG A 296 -5.04 -16.97 4.00
CA ARG A 296 -6.29 -17.46 3.41
C ARG A 296 -6.67 -18.83 3.96
N LEU A 297 -5.70 -19.73 4.08
CA LEU A 297 -5.91 -21.07 4.66
C LEU A 297 -6.26 -21.00 6.14
N ILE A 298 -5.56 -20.17 6.92
CA ILE A 298 -5.78 -20.00 8.36
C ILE A 298 -7.18 -19.45 8.65
N PHE A 299 -7.61 -18.43 7.90
CA PHE A 299 -8.89 -17.75 8.12
C PHE A 299 -10.05 -18.31 7.31
N GLN A 300 -9.79 -19.26 6.39
CA GLN A 300 -10.78 -19.82 5.46
C GLN A 300 -11.51 -18.72 4.67
N ARG A 301 -10.76 -17.70 4.25
CA ARG A 301 -11.26 -16.53 3.53
C ARG A 301 -10.42 -16.30 2.30
N GLU A 302 -11.00 -16.52 1.11
CA GLU A 302 -10.30 -16.34 -0.16
C GLU A 302 -10.19 -14.88 -0.59
N ASP A 303 -10.97 -13.99 0.01
CA ASP A 303 -10.99 -12.55 -0.26
C ASP A 303 -9.83 -11.79 0.37
N ILE A 304 -9.02 -12.43 1.22
CA ILE A 304 -7.83 -11.81 1.82
C ILE A 304 -6.83 -11.47 0.71
N THR A 305 -6.40 -10.22 0.70
CA THR A 305 -5.37 -9.66 -0.17
C THR A 305 -4.38 -8.86 0.68
N TRP A 306 -3.26 -8.49 0.10
CA TRP A 306 -2.32 -7.60 0.76
C TRP A 306 -2.94 -6.22 1.06
N ARG A 307 -4.03 -5.80 0.40
CA ARG A 307 -4.69 -4.49 0.66
C ARG A 307 -5.57 -4.50 1.90
N ASN A 308 -6.34 -5.59 2.10
CA ASN A 308 -7.30 -5.68 3.19
C ASN A 308 -6.73 -6.36 4.45
N ILE A 309 -5.56 -6.99 4.39
CA ILE A 309 -5.01 -7.70 5.56
C ILE A 309 -4.78 -6.78 6.77
N ALA A 310 -4.34 -5.54 6.57
CA ALA A 310 -4.13 -4.60 7.67
C ALA A 310 -5.44 -4.21 8.39
N PRO A 311 -6.50 -3.72 7.70
CA PRO A 311 -7.76 -3.44 8.37
C PRO A 311 -8.41 -4.69 8.98
N LEU A 312 -8.26 -5.86 8.34
CA LEU A 312 -8.70 -7.14 8.91
C LEU A 312 -7.93 -7.48 10.20
N ALA A 313 -6.61 -7.24 10.24
CA ALA A 313 -5.79 -7.41 11.43
C ALA A 313 -6.27 -6.54 12.59
N GLU A 314 -6.53 -5.26 12.31
CA GLU A 314 -7.04 -4.31 13.30
C GLU A 314 -8.38 -4.77 13.85
N TYR A 315 -9.30 -5.19 12.97
CA TYR A 315 -10.60 -5.73 13.36
C TYR A 315 -10.47 -6.98 14.25
N ALA A 316 -9.66 -7.96 13.84
CA ALA A 316 -9.46 -9.19 14.59
C ALA A 316 -8.89 -8.96 15.99
N ILE A 317 -7.84 -8.13 16.09
CA ILE A 317 -7.21 -7.81 17.38
C ILE A 317 -8.17 -7.05 18.28
N GLU A 318 -8.94 -6.09 17.75
CA GLU A 318 -9.90 -5.32 18.55
C GLU A 318 -11.05 -6.19 19.06
N HIS A 319 -11.55 -7.14 18.25
CA HIS A 319 -12.60 -8.07 18.69
C HIS A 319 -12.09 -9.13 19.68
N GLU A 320 -10.86 -9.63 19.52
CA GLU A 320 -10.24 -10.49 20.54
C GLU A 320 -9.99 -9.73 21.84
N ARG A 321 -9.60 -8.44 21.79
CA ARG A 321 -9.47 -7.59 22.99
C ARG A 321 -10.79 -7.44 23.74
N GLN A 322 -11.90 -7.44 23.02
CA GLN A 322 -13.24 -7.39 23.60
C GLN A 322 -13.70 -8.75 24.17
N GLY A 323 -12.95 -9.83 23.92
CA GLY A 323 -13.32 -11.20 24.26
C GLY A 323 -14.48 -11.73 23.43
N MET A 324 -14.76 -11.13 22.28
CA MET A 324 -15.74 -11.65 21.34
C MET A 324 -15.10 -12.81 20.59
N THR A 325 -15.70 -14.00 20.63
CA THR A 325 -15.20 -15.18 19.89
C THR A 325 -15.96 -15.43 18.59
N TYR A 326 -17.13 -14.80 18.43
CA TYR A 326 -18.01 -14.98 17.28
C TYR A 326 -17.43 -14.46 15.96
N TRP A 327 -16.54 -13.47 16.00
CA TRP A 327 -15.95 -12.88 14.80
C TRP A 327 -15.22 -13.91 13.93
N ARG A 328 -14.61 -14.95 14.52
CA ARG A 328 -13.95 -16.04 13.78
C ARG A 328 -14.95 -16.85 12.96
N GLN A 329 -16.12 -17.14 13.54
CA GLN A 329 -17.20 -17.84 12.85
C GLN A 329 -17.80 -16.95 11.76
N GLN A 330 -18.04 -15.67 12.07
CA GLN A 330 -18.50 -14.68 11.11
C GLN A 330 -17.56 -14.58 9.90
N TRP A 331 -16.24 -14.54 10.11
CA TRP A 331 -15.26 -14.50 9.03
C TRP A 331 -15.31 -15.75 8.15
N ARG A 332 -15.44 -16.95 8.72
CA ARG A 332 -15.61 -18.18 7.94
C ARG A 332 -16.88 -18.15 7.09
N MET A 333 -17.97 -17.65 7.65
CA MET A 333 -19.24 -17.51 6.92
C MET A 333 -19.13 -16.50 5.78
N LEU A 334 -18.49 -15.35 6.00
CA LEU A 334 -18.21 -14.38 4.92
C LEU A 334 -17.31 -14.98 3.83
N GLY A 335 -16.29 -15.76 4.22
CA GLY A 335 -15.44 -16.50 3.28
C GLY A 335 -16.23 -17.52 2.44
N GLN A 336 -17.19 -18.21 3.05
CA GLN A 336 -18.07 -19.12 2.33
C GLN A 336 -18.94 -18.39 1.29
N ILE A 337 -19.56 -17.26 1.67
CA ILE A 337 -20.31 -16.42 0.71
C ILE A 337 -19.42 -16.04 -0.46
N TYR A 338 -18.19 -15.57 -0.19
CA TYR A 338 -17.25 -15.20 -1.23
C TYR A 338 -16.97 -16.33 -2.23
N SER A 339 -16.71 -17.54 -1.71
CA SER A 339 -16.42 -18.72 -2.52
C SER A 339 -17.61 -19.16 -3.39
N GLU A 340 -18.84 -19.04 -2.88
CA GLU A 340 -20.07 -19.38 -3.61
C GLU A 340 -20.38 -18.38 -4.73
N MET A 341 -19.86 -17.16 -4.63
CA MET A 341 -20.01 -16.13 -5.67
C MET A 341 -18.98 -16.27 -6.80
N TYR A 342 -18.09 -17.29 -6.77
CA TYR A 342 -17.05 -17.52 -7.77
C TYR A 342 -16.15 -16.30 -8.06
N LEU A 343 -15.99 -15.42 -7.07
CA LEU A 343 -15.18 -14.20 -7.18
C LEU A 343 -13.68 -14.57 -7.08
N ARG A 344 -12.83 -13.87 -7.84
CA ARG A 344 -11.37 -14.06 -7.70
C ARG A 344 -10.86 -13.27 -6.50
N PRO A 345 -9.79 -13.68 -5.82
CA PRO A 345 -9.25 -12.92 -4.69
C PRO A 345 -8.96 -11.46 -5.06
N GLY A 346 -9.57 -10.52 -4.33
CA GLY A 346 -9.43 -9.08 -4.55
C GLY A 346 -10.46 -8.45 -5.50
N ASP A 347 -11.38 -9.25 -6.06
CA ASP A 347 -12.50 -8.74 -6.85
C ASP A 347 -13.50 -7.96 -5.99
N ALA A 348 -13.75 -8.41 -4.77
CA ALA A 348 -14.55 -7.71 -3.80
C ALA A 348 -14.06 -7.90 -2.35
N GLU A 349 -14.50 -7.02 -1.46
CA GLU A 349 -14.34 -7.14 -0.01
C GLU A 349 -15.71 -7.25 0.64
N LEU A 350 -15.89 -8.24 1.53
CA LEU A 350 -17.13 -8.44 2.26
C LEU A 350 -16.92 -8.09 3.74
N SER A 351 -17.81 -7.25 4.26
CA SER A 351 -17.85 -6.86 5.66
C SER A 351 -19.28 -6.80 6.16
N LEU A 352 -19.47 -7.04 7.45
CA LEU A 352 -20.78 -6.95 8.08
C LEU A 352 -20.78 -5.72 8.98
N SER A 353 -21.82 -4.90 8.85
CA SER A 353 -22.09 -3.76 9.74
C SER A 353 -23.45 -3.93 10.41
N HIS A 354 -23.72 -3.14 11.45
CA HIS A 354 -24.97 -3.20 12.18
C HIS A 354 -25.64 -1.83 12.18
N ASN A 355 -26.86 -1.76 11.66
CA ASN A 355 -27.71 -0.58 11.64
C ASN A 355 -28.91 -0.78 12.59
N SER A 356 -29.69 0.28 12.80
CA SER A 356 -30.89 0.25 13.65
C SER A 356 -31.96 -0.76 13.22
N GLU A 357 -31.92 -1.18 11.95
CA GLU A 357 -32.91 -2.09 11.34
C GLU A 357 -32.41 -3.55 11.24
N GLY A 358 -31.12 -3.81 11.50
CA GLY A 358 -30.54 -5.15 11.44
C GLY A 358 -29.08 -5.16 10.98
N GLU A 359 -28.61 -6.35 10.58
CA GLU A 359 -27.27 -6.49 10.00
C GLU A 359 -27.28 -6.03 8.54
N VAL A 360 -26.23 -5.33 8.12
CA VAL A 360 -26.05 -4.88 6.73
C VAL A 360 -24.77 -5.50 6.19
N LEU A 361 -24.91 -6.30 5.13
CA LEU A 361 -23.77 -6.85 4.42
C LEU A 361 -23.25 -5.80 3.43
N ILE A 362 -22.04 -5.33 3.66
CA ILE A 362 -21.36 -4.38 2.78
C ILE A 362 -20.43 -5.17 1.86
N VAL A 363 -20.69 -5.07 0.56
CA VAL A 363 -19.88 -5.68 -0.51
C VAL A 363 -19.23 -4.56 -1.32
N ARG A 364 -17.90 -4.49 -1.30
CA ARG A 364 -17.14 -3.48 -2.05
C ARG A 364 -16.44 -4.14 -3.23
N ALA A 365 -16.98 -3.95 -4.44
CA ALA A 365 -16.37 -4.47 -5.66
C ALA A 365 -15.26 -3.54 -6.18
N HIS A 366 -14.09 -4.12 -6.42
CA HIS A 366 -12.90 -3.42 -6.92
C HIS A 366 -12.70 -3.58 -8.42
N THR A 367 -13.47 -4.45 -9.08
CA THR A 367 -13.45 -4.64 -10.54
C THR A 367 -14.84 -4.40 -11.13
N LYS A 368 -14.89 -3.90 -12.37
CA LYS A 368 -16.16 -3.71 -13.10
C LYS A 368 -16.85 -5.04 -13.37
N GLU A 369 -16.08 -6.08 -13.64
CA GLU A 369 -16.57 -7.44 -13.89
C GLU A 369 -17.25 -8.02 -12.64
N ALA A 370 -16.61 -7.92 -11.48
CA ALA A 370 -17.19 -8.38 -10.22
C ALA A 370 -18.43 -7.59 -9.83
N PHE A 371 -18.38 -6.25 -9.96
CA PHE A 371 -19.54 -5.41 -9.69
C PHE A 371 -20.72 -5.77 -10.61
N GLY A 372 -20.47 -5.90 -11.92
CA GLY A 372 -21.50 -6.28 -12.89
C GLY A 372 -22.11 -7.63 -12.56
N TRP A 373 -21.28 -8.63 -12.28
CA TRP A 373 -21.77 -9.97 -11.92
C TRP A 373 -22.61 -9.96 -10.64
N LEU A 374 -22.19 -9.24 -9.60
CA LEU A 374 -22.92 -9.12 -8.33
C LEU A 374 -24.25 -8.35 -8.50
N ALA A 375 -24.24 -7.28 -9.29
CA ALA A 375 -25.43 -6.48 -9.58
C ALA A 375 -26.45 -7.23 -10.47
N ASP A 376 -25.97 -8.09 -11.38
CA ASP A 376 -26.82 -8.91 -12.24
C ASP A 376 -27.38 -10.16 -11.52
N ASN A 377 -26.74 -10.59 -10.43
CA ASN A 377 -27.12 -11.80 -9.68
C ASN A 377 -27.41 -11.53 -8.17
N PRO A 378 -28.23 -10.53 -7.82
CA PRO A 378 -28.48 -10.17 -6.43
C PRO A 378 -29.19 -11.30 -5.66
N LYS A 379 -29.97 -12.14 -6.35
CA LYS A 379 -30.67 -13.28 -5.73
C LYS A 379 -29.71 -14.33 -5.17
N ASN A 380 -28.66 -14.68 -5.92
CA ASN A 380 -27.68 -15.68 -5.47
C ASN A 380 -26.93 -15.18 -4.24
N LEU A 381 -26.57 -13.89 -4.25
CA LEU A 381 -25.95 -13.22 -3.12
C LEU A 381 -26.90 -13.17 -1.91
N GLY A 382 -28.17 -12.83 -2.12
CA GLY A 382 -29.21 -12.82 -1.09
C GLY A 382 -29.44 -14.18 -0.45
N ILE A 383 -29.61 -15.25 -1.25
CA ILE A 383 -29.78 -16.63 -0.77
C ILE A 383 -28.58 -17.05 0.09
N SER A 384 -27.37 -16.84 -0.41
CA SER A 384 -26.14 -17.25 0.29
C SER A 384 -25.95 -16.46 1.59
N THR A 385 -26.28 -15.17 1.56
CA THR A 385 -26.22 -14.27 2.72
C THR A 385 -27.23 -14.65 3.78
N LEU A 386 -28.53 -14.77 3.43
CA LEU A 386 -29.58 -15.08 4.42
C LEU A 386 -29.46 -16.49 5.01
N ARG A 387 -28.88 -17.43 4.26
CA ARG A 387 -28.59 -18.78 4.77
C ARG A 387 -27.57 -18.77 5.92
N LEU A 388 -26.60 -17.84 5.89
CA LEU A 388 -25.53 -17.74 6.88
C LEU A 388 -25.77 -16.63 7.92
N PHE A 389 -26.46 -15.56 7.51
CA PHE A 389 -26.79 -14.38 8.31
C PHE A 389 -28.28 -14.04 8.15
N PRO A 390 -29.18 -14.76 8.84
CA PRO A 390 -30.63 -14.57 8.71
C PRO A 390 -31.13 -13.21 9.25
N ALA A 391 -30.31 -12.52 10.04
CA ALA A 391 -30.58 -11.19 10.59
C ALA A 391 -30.21 -10.04 9.65
N VAL A 392 -29.72 -10.33 8.44
CA VAL A 392 -29.42 -9.31 7.44
C VAL A 392 -30.72 -8.64 6.97
N ALA A 393 -30.73 -7.31 7.08
CA ALA A 393 -31.82 -6.45 6.64
C ALA A 393 -31.56 -5.90 5.24
N GLU A 394 -30.30 -5.74 4.86
CA GLU A 394 -29.91 -5.10 3.60
C GLU A 394 -28.52 -5.56 3.14
N ILE A 395 -28.32 -5.60 1.83
CA ILE A 395 -27.02 -5.80 1.20
C ILE A 395 -26.67 -4.52 0.43
N GLU A 396 -25.57 -3.87 0.80
CA GLU A 396 -25.06 -2.68 0.13
C GLU A 396 -23.89 -3.06 -0.79
N LEU A 397 -24.05 -2.84 -2.08
CA LEU A 397 -23.04 -3.07 -3.11
C LEU A 397 -22.41 -1.74 -3.55
N TYR A 398 -21.12 -1.58 -3.28
CA TYR A 398 -20.33 -0.43 -3.69
C TYR A 398 -19.43 -0.80 -4.87
N GLY A 399 -19.39 0.07 -5.90
CA GLY A 399 -18.41 -0.02 -6.98
C GLY A 399 -17.36 1.07 -6.84
N PHE A 400 -16.08 0.76 -7.06
CA PHE A 400 -15.00 1.77 -6.99
C PHE A 400 -15.15 2.95 -7.97
N PHE A 401 -16.03 2.81 -8.97
CA PHE A 401 -16.29 3.79 -10.04
C PHE A 401 -17.64 4.52 -9.87
N LEU A 402 -18.37 4.24 -8.79
CA LEU A 402 -19.66 4.86 -8.49
C LEU A 402 -19.56 5.69 -7.21
N ASP A 403 -20.25 6.83 -7.19
CA ASP A 403 -20.35 7.71 -6.02
C ASP A 403 -21.53 7.31 -5.10
N PHE A 404 -22.26 6.25 -5.43
CA PHE A 404 -23.41 5.73 -4.69
C PHE A 404 -23.37 4.20 -4.59
N SER A 405 -24.05 3.64 -3.59
CA SER A 405 -24.25 2.19 -3.44
C SER A 405 -25.54 1.73 -4.11
N ILE A 406 -25.55 0.47 -4.55
CA ILE A 406 -26.77 -0.24 -4.91
C ILE A 406 -27.17 -1.05 -3.70
N ASN A 407 -28.44 -0.92 -3.30
CA ASN A 407 -28.96 -1.58 -2.12
C ASN A 407 -29.91 -2.70 -2.56
N TYR A 408 -29.84 -3.82 -1.86
CA TYR A 408 -30.77 -4.93 -2.01
C TYR A 408 -31.36 -5.23 -0.63
N THR A 409 -32.59 -4.79 -0.43
CA THR A 409 -33.27 -4.80 0.87
C THR A 409 -33.98 -6.13 1.11
N ARG A 410 -34.29 -6.42 2.38
CA ARG A 410 -35.05 -7.62 2.75
C ARG A 410 -36.42 -7.69 2.09
N GLU A 411 -37.07 -6.54 1.86
CA GLU A 411 -38.35 -6.47 1.15
C GLU A 411 -38.21 -6.90 -0.32
N GLU A 412 -37.16 -6.45 -0.99
CA GLU A 412 -36.84 -6.86 -2.36
C GLU A 412 -36.46 -8.35 -2.44
N MET A 413 -35.71 -8.87 -1.45
CA MET A 413 -35.43 -10.31 -1.34
C MET A 413 -36.71 -11.14 -1.20
N ALA A 414 -37.68 -10.65 -0.42
CA ALA A 414 -38.98 -11.30 -0.26
C ALA A 414 -39.79 -11.23 -1.56
N ALA A 415 -39.81 -10.08 -2.24
CA ALA A 415 -40.46 -9.92 -3.55
C ALA A 415 -39.86 -10.86 -4.61
N ASP A 416 -38.56 -11.13 -4.50
CA ASP A 416 -37.83 -12.05 -5.37
C ASP A 416 -37.96 -13.54 -5.02
N GLY A 417 -38.67 -13.86 -3.93
CA GLY A 417 -38.96 -15.23 -3.49
C GLY A 417 -37.82 -15.92 -2.74
N ILE A 418 -36.92 -15.15 -2.13
CA ILE A 418 -35.77 -15.67 -1.36
C ILE A 418 -36.16 -16.01 0.09
N ILE A 419 -37.16 -15.31 0.63
CA ILE A 419 -37.63 -15.37 2.02
C ILE A 419 -39.00 -16.05 2.09
#